data_AF-A0AAV0P4H3-F1
#
_entry.id   AF-A0AAV0P4H3-F1
#
_cell.length_a   1.000
_cell.length_b   1.000
_cell.length_c   1.000
_cell.angle_alpha   90.00
_cell.angle_beta   90.00
_cell.angle_gamma   90.00
#
_symmetry.space_group_name_H-M   'P 1'
#
loop_
_entity.id
_entity.type
_entity.pdbx_description
1 polymer ?
#
loop_
_entity_poly.entity_id
_entity_poly.type
_entity_poly.pdbx_seq_one_letter_code
_entity_poly.pdbx_strand_id
1 'polypeptide(L)'
;MRIFSLLCSRFSELCVLGLHTGSSASFAADRDHVIDLIMKEYITFPILLSNKNFTEMENGVCYIMFRESENPLVQHEKDLDIGTLYAVVEEMQVLQKQNPGDGNSSMACLKSTWTKLADAVKEPYIVSPIQNLLLYFPGCISADISGSRLFFSDTNHHCIIISDGNGSILDCVSN
;
A
#
# COMPACT_ATOMS: atom_id res chain seq x y z
N MET A 1 5.47 -0.61 -7.81
CA MET A 1 4.42 -0.41 -6.77
C MET A 1 3.66 0.91 -6.92
N ARG A 2 4.32 2.07 -7.04
CA ARG A 2 3.68 3.40 -7.18
C ARG A 2 2.56 3.51 -8.22
N ILE A 3 2.69 2.80 -9.34
CA ILE A 3 1.66 2.79 -10.38
C ILE A 3 0.32 2.23 -9.89
N PHE A 4 0.32 1.24 -9.01
CA PHE A 4 -0.88 0.69 -8.41
C PHE A 4 -1.51 1.65 -7.41
N SER A 5 -0.70 2.43 -6.70
CA SER A 5 -1.21 3.53 -5.87
C SER A 5 -1.94 4.59 -6.72
N LEU A 6 -1.41 4.93 -7.90
CA LEU A 6 -2.08 5.83 -8.85
C LEU A 6 -3.39 5.25 -9.39
N LEU A 7 -3.40 3.95 -9.70
CA LEU A 7 -4.60 3.25 -10.18
C LEU A 7 -5.69 3.19 -9.11
N CYS A 8 -5.36 2.84 -7.87
CA CYS A 8 -6.32 2.87 -6.76
C CYS A 8 -6.90 4.28 -6.52
N SER A 9 -6.07 5.31 -6.68
CA SER A 9 -6.52 6.70 -6.55
C SER A 9 -7.49 7.11 -7.67
N ARG A 10 -7.25 6.63 -8.90
CA ARG A 10 -8.12 6.93 -10.05
C ARG A 10 -9.39 6.08 -10.08
N PHE A 11 -9.33 4.84 -9.60
CA PHE A 11 -10.39 3.85 -9.72
C PHE A 11 -10.78 3.32 -8.33
N SER A 12 -11.78 3.95 -7.70
CA SER A 12 -12.20 3.62 -6.33
C SER A 12 -12.76 2.21 -6.13
N GLU A 13 -13.13 1.53 -7.22
CA GLU A 13 -13.65 0.15 -7.22
C GLU A 13 -12.53 -0.89 -7.42
N LEU A 14 -11.33 -0.45 -7.81
CA LEU A 14 -10.18 -1.32 -7.99
C LEU A 14 -9.59 -1.67 -6.62
N CYS A 15 -9.62 -2.96 -6.28
CA CYS A 15 -8.95 -3.48 -5.10
C CYS A 15 -7.57 -4.02 -5.50
N VAL A 16 -6.51 -3.44 -4.93
CA VAL A 16 -5.14 -3.95 -5.08
C VAL A 16 -4.71 -4.61 -3.77
N LEU A 17 -4.05 -5.75 -3.88
CA LEU A 17 -3.41 -6.45 -2.78
C LEU A 17 -1.96 -6.76 -3.21
N GLY A 18 -1.00 -6.32 -2.40
CA GLY A 18 0.39 -6.75 -2.56
C GLY A 18 0.58 -8.12 -1.92
N LEU A 19 1.31 -9.02 -2.59
CA LEU A 19 1.78 -10.27 -2.00
C LEU A 19 3.31 -10.26 -2.06
N HIS A 20 3.93 -10.34 -0.89
CA HIS A 20 5.38 -10.50 -0.78
C HIS A 20 5.69 -11.88 -0.23
N THR A 21 6.42 -12.67 -1.00
CA THR A 21 6.77 -14.05 -0.68
C THR A 21 8.27 -14.10 -0.37
N GLY A 22 8.59 -14.50 0.86
CA GLY A 22 9.97 -14.59 1.35
C GLY A 22 10.27 -15.98 1.90
N SER A 23 11.55 -16.32 2.02
CA SER A 23 11.94 -17.56 2.68
C SER A 23 11.75 -17.44 4.20
N SER A 24 11.45 -18.55 4.88
CA SER A 24 11.34 -18.54 6.35
C SER A 24 12.63 -18.10 7.05
N ALA A 25 13.79 -18.18 6.39
CA ALA A 25 15.08 -17.76 6.93
C ALA A 25 15.33 -16.24 6.79
N SER A 26 14.66 -15.57 5.84
CA SER A 26 14.83 -14.14 5.53
C SER A 26 13.66 -13.27 6.01
N PHE A 27 12.60 -13.88 6.55
CA PHE A 27 11.32 -13.20 6.83
C PHE A 27 11.44 -11.90 7.65
N ALA A 28 12.38 -11.81 8.59
CA ALA A 28 12.63 -10.57 9.35
C ALA A 28 13.22 -9.46 8.47
N ALA A 29 14.24 -9.78 7.66
CA ALA A 29 14.84 -8.83 6.72
C ALA A 29 13.87 -8.45 5.59
N ASP A 30 13.07 -9.41 5.12
CA ASP A 30 12.01 -9.19 4.12
C ASP A 30 10.93 -8.25 4.66
N ARG A 31 10.56 -8.41 5.95
CA ARG A 31 9.62 -7.50 6.62
C ARG A 31 10.14 -6.08 6.67
N ASP A 32 11.39 -5.89 7.08
CA ASP A 32 11.98 -4.56 7.18
C ASP A 32 12.10 -3.90 5.79
N HIS A 33 12.49 -4.67 4.76
CA HIS A 33 12.50 -4.20 3.38
C HIS A 33 11.11 -3.80 2.86
N VAL A 34 10.07 -4.58 3.18
CA VAL A 34 8.69 -4.26 2.82
C VAL A 34 8.20 -3.02 3.55
N ILE A 35 8.55 -2.84 4.83
CA ILE A 35 8.26 -1.61 5.57
C ILE A 35 8.92 -0.43 4.87
N ASP A 36 10.22 -0.49 4.59
CA ASP A 36 10.93 0.58 3.88
C ASP A 36 10.29 0.90 2.52
N LEU A 37 9.83 -0.12 1.79
CA LEU A 37 9.15 0.04 0.51
C LEU A 37 7.78 0.74 0.68
N ILE A 38 6.98 0.33 1.67
CA ILE A 38 5.70 0.97 2.00
C ILE A 38 5.91 2.46 2.27
N MET A 39 6.93 2.77 3.07
CA MET A 39 7.25 4.12 3.52
C MET A 39 7.77 4.99 2.37
N LYS A 40 8.65 4.45 1.54
CA LYS A 40 9.27 5.16 0.40
C LYS A 40 8.29 5.41 -0.75
N GLU A 41 7.42 4.46 -1.03
CA GLU A 41 6.50 4.50 -2.18
C GLU A 41 5.07 4.92 -1.79
N TYR A 42 4.82 5.23 -0.51
CA TYR A 42 3.51 5.57 0.04
C TYR A 42 2.44 4.56 -0.36
N ILE A 43 2.72 3.28 -0.11
CA ILE A 43 1.78 2.22 -0.43
C ILE A 43 0.63 2.24 0.58
N THR A 44 -0.58 2.45 0.09
CA THR A 44 -1.81 2.56 0.92
C THR A 44 -2.71 1.32 0.84
N PHE A 45 -2.44 0.42 -0.12
CA PHE A 45 -3.16 -0.83 -0.27
C PHE A 45 -2.55 -1.94 0.62
N PRO A 46 -3.34 -2.95 1.04
CA PRO A 46 -2.85 -4.01 1.92
C PRO A 46 -1.71 -4.81 1.26
N ILE A 47 -0.73 -5.22 2.06
CA ILE A 47 0.35 -6.12 1.65
C ILE A 47 0.34 -7.35 2.55
N LEU A 48 0.21 -8.54 1.95
CA LEU A 48 0.32 -9.82 2.62
C LEU A 48 1.77 -10.32 2.55
N LEU A 49 2.37 -10.58 3.71
CA LEU A 49 3.66 -11.24 3.83
C LEU A 49 3.45 -12.75 3.99
N SER A 50 4.01 -13.55 3.10
CA SER A 50 3.93 -15.01 3.14
C SER A 50 5.31 -15.65 3.20
N ASN A 51 5.49 -16.62 4.09
CA ASN A 51 6.69 -17.46 4.15
C ASN A 51 6.61 -18.70 3.23
N LYS A 52 5.52 -18.83 2.46
CA LYS A 52 5.33 -19.89 1.49
C LYS A 52 5.95 -19.49 0.16
N ASN A 53 6.72 -20.41 -0.42
CA ASN A 53 7.21 -20.28 -1.77
C ASN A 53 6.11 -20.68 -2.75
N PHE A 54 5.76 -19.77 -3.66
CA PHE A 54 4.90 -20.05 -4.80
C PHE A 54 5.82 -20.21 -6.01
N THR A 55 6.10 -21.46 -6.39
CA THR A 55 7.06 -21.81 -7.45
C THR A 55 6.66 -21.24 -8.83
N GLU A 56 5.39 -20.92 -9.03
CA GLU A 56 4.88 -20.26 -10.25
C GLU A 56 5.33 -18.79 -10.38
N MET A 57 5.87 -18.19 -9.32
CA MET A 57 6.31 -16.79 -9.26
C MET A 57 7.85 -16.62 -9.30
N GLU A 58 8.61 -17.68 -9.58
CA GLU A 58 10.09 -17.65 -9.54
C GLU A 58 10.75 -16.67 -10.54
N ASN A 59 10.00 -16.17 -11.54
CA ASN A 59 10.51 -15.33 -12.62
C ASN A 59 10.42 -13.80 -12.38
N GLY A 60 10.22 -13.36 -11.14
CA GLY A 60 10.20 -11.94 -10.75
C GLY A 60 8.80 -11.43 -10.41
N VAL A 61 8.60 -10.12 -10.46
CA VAL A 61 7.30 -9.51 -10.10
C VAL A 61 6.23 -9.96 -11.10
N CYS A 62 5.10 -10.41 -10.58
CA CYS A 62 3.94 -10.78 -11.37
C CYS A 62 2.68 -10.13 -10.80
N TYR A 63 1.68 -10.02 -11.66
CA TYR A 63 0.40 -9.41 -11.38
C TYR A 63 -0.69 -10.41 -11.72
N ILE A 64 -1.61 -10.62 -10.79
CA ILE A 64 -2.76 -11.49 -10.98
C ILE A 64 -4.00 -10.61 -10.95
N MET A 65 -4.70 -10.56 -12.07
CA MET A 65 -5.96 -9.81 -12.19
C MET A 65 -7.13 -10.77 -12.14
N PHE A 66 -8.07 -10.48 -11.24
CA PHE A 66 -9.33 -11.21 -11.12
C PHE A 66 -10.46 -10.36 -11.71
N ARG A 67 -11.25 -10.97 -12.60
CA ARG A 67 -12.51 -10.43 -13.11
C ARG A 67 -13.63 -11.37 -12.67
N GLU A 68 -14.78 -10.82 -12.26
CA GLU A 68 -15.87 -11.41 -11.44
C GLU A 68 -16.35 -12.84 -11.75
N SER A 69 -15.89 -13.50 -12.81
CA SER A 69 -16.16 -14.92 -13.09
C SER A 69 -15.17 -15.55 -14.09
N GLU A 70 -14.11 -14.85 -14.48
CA GLU A 70 -13.13 -15.34 -15.47
C GLU A 70 -11.91 -15.95 -14.78
N ASN A 71 -11.21 -16.84 -15.48
CA ASN A 71 -9.94 -17.37 -14.98
C ASN A 71 -8.97 -16.21 -14.71
N PRO A 72 -8.21 -16.25 -13.59
CA PRO A 72 -7.28 -15.19 -13.26
C PRO A 72 -6.27 -15.00 -14.38
N LEU A 73 -6.13 -13.76 -14.84
CA LEU A 73 -5.12 -13.39 -15.81
C LEU A 73 -3.81 -13.13 -15.07
N VAL A 74 -2.84 -14.00 -15.29
CA VAL A 74 -1.48 -13.86 -14.73
C VAL A 74 -0.60 -13.17 -15.77
N GLN A 75 -0.01 -12.04 -15.41
CA GLN A 75 0.94 -11.30 -16.24
C GLN A 75 2.25 -11.10 -15.49
N HIS A 76 3.37 -11.34 -16.17
CA HIS A 76 4.68 -11.03 -15.64
C HIS A 76 5.05 -9.57 -15.94
N GLU A 77 5.84 -8.94 -15.07
CA GLU A 77 6.25 -7.54 -15.20
C GLU A 77 6.92 -7.23 -16.55
N LYS A 78 7.69 -8.17 -17.11
CA LYS A 78 8.37 -8.01 -18.40
C LYS A 78 7.43 -7.83 -19.58
N ASP A 79 6.20 -8.33 -19.45
CA ASP A 79 5.17 -8.31 -20.48
C ASP A 79 4.06 -7.30 -20.16
N LEU A 80 4.19 -6.56 -19.05
CA LEU A 80 3.19 -5.61 -18.60
C LEU A 80 3.33 -4.27 -19.32
N ASP A 81 2.49 -4.04 -20.32
CA ASP A 81 2.26 -2.70 -20.83
C ASP A 81 1.26 -1.95 -19.93
N ILE A 82 1.71 -0.81 -19.40
CA ILE A 82 0.91 0.07 -18.55
C ILE A 82 -0.35 0.55 -19.29
N GLY A 83 -0.24 0.84 -20.59
CA GLY A 83 -1.38 1.27 -21.41
C GLY A 83 -2.47 0.21 -21.45
N THR A 84 -2.06 -1.04 -21.61
CA THR A 84 -2.95 -2.21 -21.58
C THR A 84 -3.63 -2.36 -20.22
N LEU A 85 -2.91 -2.15 -19.11
CA LEU A 85 -3.52 -2.26 -17.78
C LEU A 85 -4.55 -1.15 -17.51
N TYR A 86 -4.29 0.08 -17.93
CA TYR A 86 -5.29 1.16 -17.88
C TYR A 86 -6.51 0.83 -18.73
N ALA A 87 -6.32 0.33 -19.95
CA ALA A 87 -7.42 -0.03 -20.85
C ALA A 87 -8.31 -1.15 -20.27
N VAL A 88 -7.70 -2.18 -19.69
CA VAL A 88 -8.43 -3.29 -19.04
C VAL A 88 -9.25 -2.77 -17.85
N VAL A 89 -8.68 -1.89 -17.03
CA VAL A 89 -9.40 -1.31 -15.88
C VAL A 89 -10.53 -0.37 -16.33
N GLU A 90 -10.32 0.46 -17.36
CA GLU A 90 -11.37 1.31 -17.91
C GLU A 90 -12.51 0.49 -18.56
N GLU A 91 -12.18 -0.57 -19.31
CA GLU A 91 -13.16 -1.49 -19.88
C GLU A 91 -14.02 -2.13 -18.78
N MET A 92 -13.40 -2.56 -17.68
CA MET A 92 -14.11 -3.13 -16.52
C MET A 92 -15.12 -2.15 -15.91
N GLN A 93 -14.77 -0.86 -15.81
CA GLN A 93 -15.70 0.16 -15.31
C GLN A 93 -16.84 0.47 -16.29
N VAL A 94 -16.57 0.47 -17.59
CA VAL A 94 -17.59 0.71 -18.62
C VAL A 94 -18.62 -0.41 -18.64
N LEU A 95 -18.17 -1.66 -18.51
CA LEU A 95 -19.05 -2.83 -18.45
C LEU A 95 -19.91 -2.86 -17.19
N GLN A 96 -19.36 -2.45 -16.03
CA GLN A 96 -20.14 -2.31 -14.79
C GLN A 96 -21.23 -1.21 -14.89
N LYS A 97 -20.96 -0.10 -15.58
CA LYS A 97 -21.93 0.99 -15.77
C LYS A 97 -23.03 0.67 -16.80
N GLN A 98 -22.78 -0.23 -17.75
CA GLN A 98 -23.75 -0.59 -18.80
C GLN A 98 -24.78 -1.65 -18.38
N ASN A 99 -24.58 -2.34 -17.26
CA ASN A 99 -25.57 -3.27 -16.68
C ASN A 99 -26.09 -2.78 -15.31
N PRO A 100 -26.98 -1.77 -15.26
CA PRO A 100 -27.66 -1.39 -14.03
C PRO A 100 -28.85 -2.33 -13.71
N GLY A 101 -29.09 -3.37 -14.53
CA GLY A 101 -30.34 -4.11 -14.56
C GLY A 101 -30.37 -5.50 -13.96
N ASP A 102 -29.23 -6.10 -13.58
CA ASP A 102 -29.23 -7.44 -12.97
C ASP A 102 -28.56 -7.41 -11.60
N GLY A 103 -29.41 -7.29 -10.59
CA GLY A 103 -29.01 -7.29 -9.19
C GLY A 103 -28.50 -8.67 -8.80
N ASN A 104 -27.20 -8.90 -8.93
CA ASN A 104 -26.56 -10.08 -8.37
C ASN A 104 -25.35 -9.70 -7.50
N SER A 105 -25.66 -9.33 -6.25
CA SER A 105 -25.15 -9.91 -4.99
C SER A 105 -23.65 -10.26 -4.78
N SER A 106 -22.75 -10.17 -5.76
CA SER A 106 -21.36 -10.65 -5.64
C SER A 106 -20.46 -9.63 -4.93
N MET A 107 -20.63 -8.33 -5.25
CA MET A 107 -19.87 -7.24 -4.62
C MET A 107 -20.34 -6.97 -3.17
N ALA A 108 -21.64 -7.20 -2.89
CA ALA A 108 -22.16 -7.26 -1.53
C ALA A 108 -21.63 -8.48 -0.76
N CYS A 109 -21.47 -9.62 -1.45
CA CYS A 109 -20.89 -10.82 -0.86
C CYS A 109 -19.40 -10.61 -0.52
N LEU A 110 -18.59 -9.99 -1.38
CA LEU A 110 -17.19 -9.65 -1.10
C LEU A 110 -17.04 -8.68 0.08
N LYS A 111 -17.84 -7.61 0.13
CA LYS A 111 -17.89 -6.70 1.29
C LYS A 111 -18.26 -7.44 2.58
N SER A 112 -19.25 -8.33 2.53
CA SER A 112 -19.71 -9.09 3.71
C SER A 112 -18.76 -10.21 4.13
N THR A 113 -18.03 -10.80 3.18
CA THR A 113 -17.08 -11.89 3.44
C THR A 113 -15.80 -11.33 4.03
N TRP A 114 -15.36 -10.13 3.61
CA TRP A 114 -14.23 -9.44 4.24
C TRP A 114 -14.52 -9.10 5.71
N THR A 115 -15.71 -8.54 6.01
CA THR A 115 -16.12 -8.28 7.39
C THR A 115 -16.19 -9.57 8.23
N LYS A 116 -16.65 -10.68 7.67
CA LYS A 116 -16.76 -11.96 8.39
C LYS A 116 -15.42 -12.71 8.55
N LEU A 117 -14.49 -12.55 7.60
CA LEU A 117 -13.16 -13.17 7.67
C LEU A 117 -12.23 -12.40 8.62
N ALA A 118 -12.37 -11.07 8.67
CA ALA A 118 -11.69 -10.21 9.64
C ALA A 118 -12.03 -10.59 11.09
N ASP A 119 -13.29 -10.97 11.36
CA ASP A 119 -13.74 -11.39 12.70
C ASP A 119 -13.23 -12.80 13.11
N ALA A 120 -12.87 -13.65 12.14
CA ALA A 120 -12.47 -15.05 12.39
C ALA A 120 -10.95 -15.25 12.45
N VAL A 121 -10.18 -14.36 11.83
CA VAL A 121 -8.73 -14.31 11.98
C VAL A 121 -8.46 -13.55 13.27
N LYS A 122 -7.84 -14.20 14.26
CA LYS A 122 -7.16 -13.47 15.34
C LYS A 122 -6.07 -12.65 14.67
N GLU A 123 -6.41 -11.42 14.32
CA GLU A 123 -5.49 -10.47 13.72
C GLU A 123 -4.31 -10.41 14.71
N PRO A 124 -3.09 -10.80 14.30
CA PRO A 124 -1.95 -10.49 15.12
C PRO A 124 -2.06 -9.00 15.37
N TYR A 125 -1.89 -8.57 16.62
CA TYR A 125 -1.92 -7.17 17.01
C TYR A 125 -0.72 -6.48 16.33
N ILE A 126 -0.86 -6.22 15.03
CA ILE A 126 0.08 -5.47 14.22
C ILE A 126 -0.29 -4.04 14.55
N VAL A 127 0.25 -3.56 15.68
CA VAL A 127 0.53 -2.13 15.81
C VAL A 127 1.27 -1.80 14.54
N SER A 128 0.64 -1.03 13.64
CA SER A 128 1.35 -0.57 12.45
C SER A 128 2.62 0.08 12.97
N PRO A 129 3.82 -0.40 12.63
CA PRO A 129 5.08 0.13 13.18
C PRO A 129 5.25 1.62 12.86
N ILE A 130 4.42 2.13 11.95
CA ILE A 130 4.36 3.49 11.42
C ILE A 130 3.53 4.42 12.31
N GLN A 131 2.52 3.91 13.05
CA GLN A 131 1.60 4.76 13.82
C GLN A 131 2.22 5.46 15.04
N ASN A 132 3.44 5.08 15.44
CA ASN A 132 4.11 5.61 16.64
C ASN A 132 5.48 6.25 16.34
N LEU A 133 5.79 6.56 15.08
CA LEU A 133 7.07 7.19 14.74
C LEU A 133 7.00 8.70 15.02
N LEU A 134 7.99 9.22 15.73
CA LEU A 134 8.12 10.67 15.95
C LEU A 134 8.41 11.42 14.65
N LEU A 135 9.19 10.80 13.75
CA LEU A 135 9.48 11.31 12.42
C LEU A 135 9.11 10.26 11.38
N TYR A 136 8.41 10.65 10.32
CA TYR A 136 8.03 9.78 9.22
C TYR A 136 8.57 10.34 7.90
N PHE A 137 9.77 9.89 7.53
CA PHE A 137 10.48 10.33 6.32
C PHE A 137 10.76 11.86 6.31
N PRO A 138 11.62 12.34 7.22
CA PRO A 138 12.02 13.74 7.24
C PRO A 138 12.79 14.07 5.96
N GLY A 139 12.21 14.93 5.12
CA GLY A 139 12.77 15.28 3.81
C GLY A 139 13.93 16.26 3.91
N CYS A 140 13.93 17.13 4.94
CA CYS A 140 14.95 18.15 5.17
C CYS A 140 15.06 18.51 6.66
N ILE A 141 16.24 18.99 7.05
CA ILE A 141 16.52 19.55 8.37
C ILE A 141 17.18 20.93 8.16
N SER A 142 16.73 21.94 8.89
CA SER A 142 17.38 23.26 8.93
C SER A 142 17.57 23.73 10.37
N ALA A 143 18.53 24.63 10.59
CA ALA A 143 18.90 25.09 11.93
C ALA A 143 18.93 26.61 11.99
N ASP A 144 18.25 27.17 13.00
CA ASP A 144 18.46 28.54 13.45
C ASP A 144 19.44 28.51 14.62
N ILE A 145 20.71 28.80 14.31
CA ILE A 145 21.80 28.80 15.28
C ILE A 145 21.59 29.88 16.35
N SER A 146 21.06 31.05 15.96
CA SER A 146 20.89 32.18 16.85
C SER A 146 19.80 31.93 17.90
N GLY A 147 18.72 31.26 17.51
CA GLY A 147 17.63 30.87 18.38
C GLY A 147 17.79 29.50 19.02
N SER A 148 18.85 28.75 18.71
CA SER A 148 19.04 27.35 19.12
C SER A 148 17.83 26.47 18.77
N ARG A 149 17.39 26.52 17.50
CA ARG A 149 16.23 25.76 17.01
C ARG A 149 16.57 24.89 15.81
N LEU A 150 15.95 23.72 15.74
CA LEU A 150 15.97 22.83 14.59
C LEU A 150 14.56 22.72 14.01
N PHE A 151 14.48 22.66 12.69
CA PHE A 151 13.24 22.49 11.94
C PHE A 151 13.35 21.23 11.10
N PHE A 152 12.43 20.30 11.31
CA PHE A 152 12.34 19.05 10.57
C PHE A 152 11.14 19.14 9.63
N SER A 153 11.37 19.01 8.33
CA SER A 153 10.30 18.85 7.36
C SER A 153 9.91 17.38 7.33
N ASP A 154 8.84 17.02 8.04
CA ASP A 154 8.31 15.65 8.07
C ASP A 154 7.33 15.47 6.90
N THR A 155 7.82 14.82 5.85
CA THR A 155 7.12 14.77 4.56
C THR A 155 5.86 13.92 4.64
N ASN A 156 5.87 12.85 5.45
CA ASN A 156 4.78 11.89 5.47
C ASN A 156 3.77 12.19 6.58
N HIS A 157 4.18 12.89 7.63
CA HIS A 157 3.24 13.52 8.56
C HIS A 157 2.66 14.84 8.03
N HIS A 158 3.13 15.32 6.87
CA HIS A 158 2.73 16.61 6.28
C HIS A 158 2.85 17.77 7.27
N CYS A 159 3.92 17.76 8.08
CA CYS A 159 4.13 18.75 9.12
C CYS A 159 5.58 19.23 9.20
N ILE A 160 5.77 20.35 9.88
CA ILE A 160 7.08 20.86 10.26
C ILE A 160 7.18 20.75 11.78
N ILE A 161 8.15 19.97 12.26
CA ILE A 161 8.44 19.84 13.69
C ILE A 161 9.55 20.82 14.04
N ILE A 162 9.37 21.56 15.14
CA ILE A 162 10.34 22.51 15.66
C ILE A 162 10.88 21.96 16.98
N SER A 163 12.20 21.82 17.10
CA SER A 163 12.86 21.47 18.37
C SER A 163 13.84 22.54 18.81
N ASP A 164 14.20 22.53 20.09
CA ASP A 164 15.37 23.24 20.59
C ASP A 164 16.67 22.50 20.24
N GLY A 165 17.82 23.12 20.54
CA GLY A 165 19.15 22.53 20.36
C GLY A 165 19.46 21.32 21.25
N ASN A 166 18.60 20.99 22.22
CA ASN A 166 18.70 19.80 23.06
C ASN A 166 17.79 18.65 22.56
N GLY A 167 16.99 18.89 21.52
CA GLY A 167 16.06 17.93 20.95
C GLY A 167 14.67 17.93 21.57
N SER A 168 14.33 18.89 22.45
CA SER A 168 12.97 19.04 22.98
C SER A 168 12.06 19.63 21.91
N ILE A 169 10.91 19.01 21.67
CA ILE A 169 9.93 19.55 20.72
C ILE A 169 9.29 20.80 21.30
N LEU A 170 9.42 21.90 20.56
CA LEU A 170 8.84 23.20 20.90
C LEU A 170 7.47 23.36 20.27
N ASP A 171 7.30 22.90 19.03
CA ASP A 171 6.06 23.06 18.27
C ASP A 171 5.96 22.07 17.10
N CYS A 172 4.76 21.93 16.54
CA CYS A 172 4.46 21.15 15.35
C CYS A 172 3.42 21.89 14.49
N VAL A 173 3.79 22.26 13.27
CA VAL A 173 2.91 22.96 12.32
C VAL A 173 2.48 21.98 11.24
N SER A 174 1.21 21.62 11.22
CA SER A 174 0.60 20.75 10.21
C SER A 174 -0.33 21.53 9.27
N ASN A 175 -0.59 20.96 8.08
CA ASN A 175 -1.56 21.48 7.12
C ASN A 175 -2.90 20.74 7.19
#